data_AF-A0A383X5S3-F1
#
_entry.id   AF-A0A383X5S3-F1
#
_cell.length_a   1.000
_cell.length_b   1.000
_cell.length_c   1.000
_cell.angle_alpha   90.00
_cell.angle_beta   90.00
_cell.angle_gamma   90.00
#
_symmetry.space_group_name_H-M   'P 1'
#
loop_
_entity.id
_entity.type
_entity.pdbx_description
1 polymer ?
#
loop_
_entity_poly.entity_id
_entity_poly.type
_entity_poly.pdbx_seq_one_letter_code
_entity_poly.pdbx_strand_id
1 'polypeptide(L)'
;MEENALQDEPPPARLVAGALAHLARHMTTGCPRAAELAALLLERVVADADADPHLRAHARELVDILERDQATDARRLPLMDARPTSRAAH
;
A
#
# COMPACT_ATOMS: atom_id res chain seq x y z
N MET A 1 25.43 -9.68 29.09
CA MET A 1 25.11 -8.39 28.48
C MET A 1 24.23 -8.69 27.30
N GLU A 2 22.93 -8.57 27.53
CA GLU A 2 21.88 -8.71 26.51
C GLU A 2 21.95 -7.50 25.57
N GLU A 3 22.22 -7.72 24.30
CA GLU A 3 22.16 -6.71 23.23
C GLU A 3 21.21 -7.27 22.16
N ASN A 4 19.91 -7.30 22.48
CA ASN A 4 18.88 -6.31 22.15
C ASN A 4 18.39 -6.44 20.69
N ALA A 5 17.24 -7.10 20.55
CA ALA A 5 16.54 -7.44 19.32
C ALA A 5 15.93 -6.19 18.63
N LEU A 6 16.76 -5.37 17.98
CA LEU A 6 16.35 -4.10 17.38
C LEU A 6 16.56 -3.98 15.85
N GLN A 7 16.56 -5.09 15.10
CA GLN A 7 16.84 -5.02 13.64
C GLN A 7 15.82 -5.72 12.73
N ASP A 8 14.60 -5.99 13.19
CA ASP A 8 13.58 -6.67 12.37
C ASP A 8 12.80 -5.74 11.41
N GLU A 9 13.29 -4.53 11.15
CA GLU A 9 12.77 -3.71 10.04
C GLU A 9 13.27 -4.32 8.72
N PRO A 10 12.38 -4.81 7.83
CA PRO A 10 12.81 -5.41 6.58
C PRO A 10 13.62 -4.38 5.77
N PRO A 11 14.79 -4.76 5.23
CA PRO A 11 15.60 -3.84 4.45
C PRO A 11 14.78 -3.22 3.31
N PRO A 12 15.05 -1.96 2.91
CA PRO A 12 14.27 -1.22 1.92
C PRO A 12 14.01 -2.03 0.65
N ALA A 13 14.98 -2.84 0.21
CA ALA A 13 14.85 -3.72 -0.94
C ALA A 13 13.70 -4.73 -0.83
N ARG A 14 13.42 -5.27 0.37
CA ARG A 14 12.29 -6.19 0.60
C ARG A 14 10.95 -5.46 0.57
N LEU A 15 10.89 -4.24 1.13
CA LEU A 15 9.70 -3.39 1.05
C LEU A 15 9.37 -3.04 -0.41
N VAL A 16 10.38 -2.64 -1.18
CA VAL A 16 10.24 -2.35 -2.61
C VAL A 16 9.82 -3.60 -3.39
N ALA A 17 10.43 -4.76 -3.15
CA ALA A 17 10.05 -6.00 -3.82
C ALA A 17 8.57 -6.38 -3.55
N GLY A 18 8.11 -6.21 -2.30
CA GLY A 18 6.71 -6.40 -1.94
C GLY A 18 5.79 -5.40 -2.64
N ALA A 19 6.17 -4.12 -2.66
CA ALA A 19 5.41 -3.09 -3.36
C ALA A 19 5.26 -3.39 -4.85
N LEU A 20 6.35 -3.81 -5.52
CA LEU A 20 6.35 -4.19 -6.93
C LEU A 20 5.47 -5.42 -7.20
N ALA A 21 5.48 -6.42 -6.31
CA ALA A 21 4.61 -7.60 -6.45
C ALA A 21 3.12 -7.22 -6.38
N HIS A 22 2.77 -6.32 -5.46
CA HIS A 22 1.41 -5.80 -5.35
C HIS A 22 1.02 -4.93 -6.55
N LEU A 23 1.92 -4.07 -7.04
CA LEU A 23 1.74 -3.29 -8.27
C LEU A 23 1.49 -4.17 -9.49
N ALA A 24 2.32 -5.18 -9.71
CA ALA A 24 2.17 -6.11 -10.82
C ALA A 24 0.80 -6.82 -10.77
N ARG A 25 0.36 -7.23 -9.58
CA ARG A 25 -0.95 -7.83 -9.38
C ARG A 25 -2.08 -6.84 -9.67
N HIS A 26 -1.96 -5.59 -9.22
CA HIS A 26 -2.93 -4.55 -9.52
C HIS A 26 -3.02 -4.30 -11.02
N MET A 27 -1.88 -4.10 -11.70
CA MET A 27 -1.84 -3.90 -13.16
C MET A 27 -2.44 -5.06 -13.96
N THR A 28 -2.32 -6.29 -13.44
CA THR A 28 -2.85 -7.48 -14.10
C THR A 28 -4.35 -7.68 -13.87
N THR A 29 -4.84 -7.36 -12.66
CA THR A 29 -6.19 -7.74 -12.22
C THR A 29 -7.14 -6.56 -12.01
N GLY A 30 -6.62 -5.33 -12.02
CA GLY A 30 -7.34 -4.12 -11.61
C GLY A 30 -7.73 -4.10 -10.13
N CYS A 31 -7.22 -5.01 -9.30
CA CYS A 31 -7.64 -5.13 -7.90
C CYS A 31 -7.22 -3.88 -7.08
N PRO A 32 -8.17 -3.08 -6.55
CA PRO A 32 -7.83 -1.85 -5.81
C PRO A 32 -7.05 -2.15 -4.53
N ARG A 33 -7.40 -3.25 -3.85
CA ARG A 33 -6.70 -3.70 -2.64
C ARG A 33 -5.23 -3.98 -2.86
N ALA A 34 -4.84 -4.41 -4.06
CA ALA A 34 -3.42 -4.61 -4.39
C ALA A 34 -2.69 -3.26 -4.53
N ALA A 35 -3.33 -2.23 -5.10
CA ALA A 35 -2.77 -0.88 -5.13
C ALA A 35 -2.59 -0.29 -3.72
N GLU A 36 -3.55 -0.50 -2.81
CA GLU A 36 -3.45 -0.04 -1.42
C GLU A 36 -2.25 -0.66 -0.70
N LEU A 37 -2.04 -1.97 -0.85
CA LEU A 37 -0.90 -2.66 -0.22
C LEU A 37 0.44 -2.20 -0.79
N ALA A 38 0.49 -1.90 -2.09
CA ALA A 38 1.67 -1.29 -2.69
C ALA A 38 1.97 0.09 -2.10
N ALA A 39 0.95 0.96 -1.97
CA ALA A 39 1.09 2.29 -1.40
C ALA A 39 1.63 2.25 0.04
N LEU A 40 1.07 1.40 0.91
CA LEU A 40 1.52 1.24 2.29
C LEU A 40 3.00 0.82 2.41
N LEU A 41 3.46 -0.05 1.52
CA LEU A 41 4.87 -0.47 1.51
C LEU A 41 5.79 0.64 1.01
N LEU A 42 5.36 1.43 0.02
CA LEU A 42 6.10 2.57 -0.50
C LEU A 42 6.16 3.72 0.53
N GLU A 43 5.08 3.96 1.28
CA GLU A 43 5.09 4.93 2.40
C GLU A 43 6.16 4.59 3.45
N ARG A 44 6.36 3.31 3.75
CA ARG A 44 7.44 2.86 4.65
C ARG A 44 8.81 3.17 4.07
N VAL A 45 9.00 3.01 2.76
CA VAL A 45 10.24 3.40 2.08
C VAL A 45 10.44 4.92 2.13
N VAL A 46 9.38 5.72 1.96
CA VAL A 46 9.46 7.19 2.08
C VAL A 46 9.83 7.63 3.50
N ALA A 47 9.31 6.94 4.52
CA ALA A 47 9.56 7.24 5.92
C ALA A 47 10.95 6.80 6.42
N ASP A 48 11.62 5.91 5.69
CA ASP A 48 12.95 5.44 6.03
C ASP A 48 14.00 6.56 5.83
N ALA A 49 14.68 6.95 6.91
CA ALA A 49 15.71 7.99 6.85
C ALA A 49 17.00 7.51 6.17
N ASP A 50 17.27 6.21 6.23
CA ASP A 50 18.49 5.57 5.75
C ASP A 50 18.36 5.08 4.29
N ALA A 51 17.14 5.10 3.75
CA ALA A 51 16.89 4.81 2.34
C ALA A 51 17.44 5.90 1.40
N ASP A 52 17.88 5.47 0.22
CA ASP A 52 18.40 6.35 -0.83
C ASP A 52 17.42 7.51 -1.15
N PRO A 53 17.88 8.77 -1.20
CA PRO A 53 16.99 9.92 -1.42
C PRO A 53 16.20 9.87 -2.73
N HIS A 54 16.79 9.33 -3.81
CA HIS A 54 16.09 9.16 -5.08
C HIS A 54 15.03 8.07 -4.96
N LEU A 55 15.34 6.97 -4.29
CA LEU A 55 14.37 5.92 -4.00
C LEU A 55 13.17 6.47 -3.22
N ARG A 56 13.39 7.30 -2.20
CA ARG A 56 12.29 7.92 -1.43
C ARG A 56 11.45 8.87 -2.29
N ALA A 57 12.10 9.67 -3.13
CA ALA A 57 11.40 10.56 -4.04
C ALA A 57 10.49 9.79 -5.02
N HIS A 58 11.02 8.72 -5.62
CA HIS A 58 10.24 7.85 -6.51
C HIS A 58 9.14 7.08 -5.79
N ALA A 59 9.40 6.58 -4.58
CA ALA A 59 8.38 5.93 -3.77
C ALA A 59 7.22 6.90 -3.46
N ARG A 60 7.53 8.16 -3.15
CA ARG A 60 6.52 9.19 -2.90
C ARG A 60 5.69 9.51 -4.13
N GLU A 61 6.33 9.67 -5.29
CA GLU A 61 5.63 9.87 -6.56
C GLU A 61 4.68 8.71 -6.88
N LEU A 62 5.11 7.47 -6.64
CA LEU A 62 4.27 6.30 -6.84
C LEU A 62 3.08 6.25 -5.88
N VAL A 63 3.26 6.61 -4.60
CA VAL A 63 2.14 6.74 -3.65
C VAL A 63 1.12 7.75 -4.17
N ASP A 64 1.57 8.95 -4.56
CA ASP A 64 0.68 9.99 -5.08
C ASP A 64 -0.12 9.53 -6.32
N ILE A 65 0.49 8.73 -7.20
CA ILE A 65 -0.18 8.16 -8.38
C ILE A 65 -1.25 7.14 -7.94
N LEU A 66 -0.91 6.22 -7.04
CA LEU A 66 -1.83 5.17 -6.58
C LEU A 66 -3.03 5.75 -5.84
N GLU A 67 -2.84 6.75 -5.00
CA GLU A 67 -3.93 7.42 -4.30
C GLU A 67 -4.89 8.12 -5.26
N ARG A 68 -4.37 8.78 -6.31
CA ARG A 68 -5.20 9.42 -7.35
C ARG A 68 -5.98 8.40 -8.16
N ASP A 69 -5.37 7.27 -8.48
CA ASP A 69 -6.00 6.19 -9.24
C ASP A 69 -7.14 5.55 -8.42
N GLN A 70 -6.88 5.24 -7.14
CA GLN A 70 -7.90 4.75 -6.21
C GLN A 70 -9.04 5.74 -6.01
N ALA A 71 -8.75 7.03 -5.88
CA ALA A 71 -9.78 8.06 -5.79
C ALA A 71 -10.64 8.14 -7.07
N THR A 72 -10.06 7.82 -8.23
CA THR A 72 -10.76 7.75 -9.51
C THR A 72 -11.65 6.50 -9.58
N ASP A 73 -11.14 5.34 -9.16
CA ASP A 73 -11.90 4.09 -9.14
C ASP A 73 -13.05 4.12 -8.12
N ALA A 74 -12.82 4.69 -6.94
CA ALA A 74 -13.85 4.89 -5.92
C ALA A 74 -15.00 5.78 -6.43
N ARG A 75 -14.73 6.72 -7.34
CA ARG A 75 -15.77 7.55 -7.99
C ARG A 75 -16.51 6.80 -9.10
N ARG A 76 -15.91 5.76 -9.71
CA ARG A 76 -16.53 4.96 -10.78
C ARG A 76 -17.51 3.92 -10.25
N LEU A 77 -17.27 3.40 -9.04
CA LEU A 77 -18.15 2.43 -8.40
C LEU A 77 -19.30 3.18 -7.70
N PRO A 78 -20.58 2.95 -8.09
CA PRO A 78 -21.68 3.42 -7.27
C PRO A 78 -21.57 2.70 -5.92
N LEU A 79 -21.74 3.45 -4.82
CA LEU A 79 -21.80 3.00 -3.42
C LEU A 79 -22.84 1.86 -3.24
N MET A 80 -22.48 0.65 -3.66
CA MET A 80 -23.31 -0.55 -3.57
C MET A 80 -22.69 -1.51 -2.56
N ASP A 81 -22.54 -1.07 -1.30
CA ASP A 81 -22.40 -1.97 -0.17
C ASP A 81 -22.75 -1.30 1.17
N ALA A 82 -23.89 -0.59 1.22
CA ALA A 82 -24.59 -0.41 2.48
C ALA A 82 -25.32 -1.74 2.79
N ARG A 83 -24.61 -2.70 3.39
CA ARG A 83 -25.25 -3.91 3.93
C ARG A 83 -26.38 -3.47 4.89
N PRO A 84 -27.65 -3.84 4.66
CA PRO A 84 -28.64 -3.75 5.72
C PRO A 84 -28.23 -4.78 6.76
N THR A 85 -27.91 -4.33 7.99
CA THR A 85 -27.84 -5.21 9.15
C THR A 85 -29.21 -5.84 9.33
N SER A 86 -29.42 -6.98 8.70
CA SER A 86 -30.51 -7.88 8.99
C SER A 86 -30.30 -8.36 10.43
N ARG A 87 -31.01 -7.74 11.35
CA ARG A 87 -31.32 -8.32 12.65
C ARG A 87 -32.82 -8.20 12.86
N ALA A 88 -33.55 -9.05 12.14
CA ALA A 88 -34.88 -9.46 12.54
C ALA A 88 -34.76 -10.68 13.47
N ALA A 89 -35.56 -10.64 14.54
CA ALA A 89 -36.08 -11.75 15.34
C ALA A 89 -35.09 -12.70 16.05
N HIS A 90 -35.02 -12.62 17.38
CA HIS A 90 -35.88 -13.43 18.25
C HIS A 90 -35.89 -12.92 19.69
#